data_AF-A0A4Z0BPG9-F1
#
_entry.id   AF-A0A4Z0BPG9-F1
#
_cell.length_a   1.000
_cell.length_b   1.000
_cell.length_c   1.000
_cell.angle_alpha   90.00
_cell.angle_beta   90.00
_cell.angle_gamma   90.00
#
_symmetry.space_group_name_H-M   'P 1'
#
loop_
_entity.id
_entity.type
_entity.pdbx_description
1 polymer ?
#
loop_
_entity_poly.entity_id
_entity_poly.type
_entity_poly.pdbx_seq_one_letter_code
_entity_poly.pdbx_strand_id
1 'polypeptide(L)'
;MSAATEHLSLSLLLQDWLGETDSATREAIDAHLMACDDCGALFDDMLVLQQGVRTALRDGRLHMAASARLVDRLVEQGLRVREYHVPAGGSVNCTLAPQDEVLVSRLQAPLAGVEGLDLVEESSLAPGERLLAQDLPFDPRAGELVYLVQASLLRPQPAHTVQLTLLAREEGGSREIGRYVFHHSPWPG
;
A
#
# COMPACT_ATOMS: atom_id res chain seq x y z
N MET A 1 -40.43 -16.26 -17.90
CA MET A 1 -40.12 -16.51 -16.48
C MET A 1 -38.90 -15.67 -16.17
N SER A 2 -39.07 -14.54 -15.50
CA SER A 2 -37.97 -13.63 -15.18
C SER A 2 -37.23 -14.23 -13.99
N ALA A 3 -36.02 -14.75 -14.21
CA ALA A 3 -35.11 -14.97 -13.10
C ALA A 3 -34.78 -13.57 -12.54
N ALA A 4 -35.00 -13.35 -11.25
CA ALA A 4 -34.48 -12.17 -10.59
C ALA A 4 -32.96 -12.30 -10.62
N THR A 5 -32.30 -11.57 -11.52
CA THR A 5 -30.85 -11.55 -11.61
C THR A 5 -30.36 -10.71 -10.44
N GLU A 6 -29.98 -11.36 -9.35
CA GLU A 6 -29.34 -10.69 -8.22
C GLU A 6 -28.02 -10.09 -8.70
N HIS A 7 -27.87 -8.77 -8.58
CA HIS A 7 -26.67 -8.06 -9.05
C HIS A 7 -25.42 -8.51 -8.31
N LEU A 8 -24.27 -8.47 -8.99
CA LEU A 8 -22.98 -8.71 -8.35
C LEU A 8 -22.70 -7.66 -7.28
N SER A 9 -22.16 -8.11 -6.15
CA SER A 9 -21.71 -7.19 -5.09
C SER A 9 -20.33 -6.59 -5.44
N LEU A 10 -20.10 -5.35 -5.01
CA LEU A 10 -18.81 -4.69 -5.15
C LEU A 10 -17.69 -5.50 -4.47
N SER A 11 -17.95 -6.12 -3.32
CA SER A 11 -16.97 -6.95 -2.61
C SER A 11 -16.54 -8.17 -3.44
N LEU A 12 -17.46 -8.80 -4.16
CA LEU A 12 -17.15 -9.93 -5.03
C LEU A 12 -16.32 -9.50 -6.25
N LEU A 13 -16.67 -8.36 -6.86
CA LEU A 13 -15.88 -7.77 -7.96
C LEU A 13 -14.46 -7.40 -7.50
N LEU A 14 -14.31 -6.88 -6.29
CA LEU A 14 -13.01 -6.55 -5.69
C LEU A 14 -12.18 -7.80 -5.39
N GLN A 15 -12.79 -8.86 -4.87
CA GLN A 15 -12.10 -10.14 -4.64
C GLN A 15 -11.62 -10.74 -5.96
N ASP A 16 -12.46 -10.71 -7.01
CA ASP A 16 -12.06 -11.19 -8.34
C ASP A 16 -10.91 -10.38 -8.91
N TRP A 17 -11.00 -9.05 -8.81
CA TRP A 17 -9.93 -8.14 -9.20
C TRP A 17 -8.63 -8.39 -8.43
N LEU A 18 -8.72 -8.67 -7.13
CA LEU A 18 -7.57 -9.04 -6.30
C LEU A 18 -7.04 -10.45 -6.59
N GLY A 19 -7.65 -11.22 -7.50
CA GLY A 19 -7.27 -12.59 -7.80
C GLY A 19 -7.46 -13.50 -6.59
N GLU A 20 -8.50 -13.22 -5.81
CA GLU A 20 -8.91 -13.93 -4.60
C GLU A 20 -10.11 -14.87 -4.86
N THR A 21 -10.61 -14.91 -6.09
CA THR A 21 -11.65 -15.85 -6.56
C THR A 21 -11.03 -17.08 -7.21
N ASP A 22 -11.77 -18.20 -7.18
CA ASP A 22 -11.44 -19.38 -7.97
C ASP A 22 -11.94 -19.26 -9.43
N SER A 23 -11.52 -20.20 -10.28
CA SER A 23 -11.86 -20.17 -11.71
C SER A 23 -13.35 -20.28 -11.99
N ALA A 24 -14.09 -21.06 -11.18
CA ALA A 24 -15.53 -21.25 -11.35
C ALA A 24 -16.30 -19.98 -11.01
N THR A 25 -15.90 -19.29 -9.94
CA THR A 25 -16.46 -18.01 -9.51
C THR A 25 -16.18 -16.94 -10.57
N ARG A 26 -14.97 -16.92 -11.12
CA ARG A 26 -14.60 -15.98 -12.18
C ARG A 26 -15.42 -16.18 -13.46
N GLU A 27 -15.60 -17.42 -13.92
CA GLU A 27 -16.45 -17.71 -15.08
C GLU A 27 -17.92 -17.28 -14.85
N ALA A 28 -18.44 -17.46 -13.63
CA ALA A 28 -19.79 -17.02 -13.28
C ALA A 28 -19.92 -15.48 -13.26
N ILE A 29 -18.89 -14.78 -12.78
CA ILE A 29 -18.81 -13.31 -12.83
C ILE A 29 -18.79 -12.83 -14.28
N ASP A 30 -17.91 -13.40 -15.12
CA ASP A 30 -17.80 -13.04 -16.54
C ASP A 30 -19.13 -13.23 -17.27
N ALA A 31 -19.79 -14.38 -17.07
CA ALA A 31 -21.09 -14.68 -17.66
C ALA A 31 -22.18 -13.68 -17.23
N HIS A 32 -22.17 -13.25 -15.96
CA HIS A 32 -23.11 -12.27 -15.45
C HIS A 32 -22.84 -10.87 -16.02
N LEU A 33 -21.58 -10.43 -16.08
CA LEU A 33 -21.19 -9.14 -16.65
C LEU A 33 -21.59 -9.02 -18.12
N MET A 34 -21.56 -10.13 -18.88
CA MET A 34 -22.06 -10.18 -20.26
C MET A 34 -23.59 -10.08 -20.38
N ALA A 35 -24.33 -10.39 -19.31
CA ALA A 35 -25.79 -10.49 -19.33
C ALA A 35 -26.50 -9.36 -18.56
N CYS A 36 -25.78 -8.55 -17.79
CA CYS A 36 -26.32 -7.49 -16.95
C CYS A 36 -25.59 -6.16 -17.18
N ASP A 37 -26.23 -5.26 -17.92
CA ASP A 37 -25.67 -3.93 -18.25
C ASP A 37 -25.33 -3.10 -17.00
N ASP A 38 -26.16 -3.16 -15.95
CA ASP A 38 -25.94 -2.41 -14.71
C ASP A 38 -24.67 -2.90 -13.98
N CYS A 39 -24.43 -4.21 -13.96
CA CYS A 39 -23.21 -4.77 -13.38
C CYS A 39 -21.98 -4.52 -14.28
N GLY A 40 -22.18 -4.48 -15.60
CA GLY A 40 -21.15 -4.05 -16.55
C GLY A 40 -20.71 -2.60 -16.31
N ALA A 41 -21.66 -1.68 -16.14
CA ALA A 41 -21.38 -0.27 -15.85
C ALA A 41 -20.65 -0.10 -14.49
N LEU A 42 -21.09 -0.83 -13.45
CA LEU A 42 -20.39 -0.84 -12.16
C LEU A 42 -18.95 -1.36 -12.28
N PHE A 43 -18.74 -2.39 -13.11
CA PHE A 43 -17.41 -2.94 -13.36
C PHE A 43 -16.52 -1.95 -14.13
N ASP A 44 -17.06 -1.25 -15.13
CA ASP A 44 -16.35 -0.19 -15.85
C ASP A 44 -15.94 0.95 -14.91
N ASP A 45 -16.83 1.39 -14.02
CA ASP A 45 -16.51 2.39 -12.99
C ASP A 45 -15.37 1.92 -12.07
N MET A 46 -15.35 0.63 -11.72
CA MET A 46 -14.28 0.03 -10.93
C MET A 46 -12.94 0.01 -11.69
N LEU A 47 -12.94 -0.27 -12.99
CA LEU A 47 -11.73 -0.20 -13.84
C LEU A 47 -11.22 1.24 -13.98
N VAL A 48 -12.11 2.22 -14.08
CA VAL A 48 -11.74 3.65 -14.09
C VAL A 48 -11.10 4.04 -12.76
N LEU A 49 -11.69 3.63 -11.62
CA LEU A 49 -11.10 3.85 -10.30
C LEU A 49 -9.73 3.18 -10.18
N GLN A 50 -9.58 1.96 -10.66
CA GLN A 50 -8.30 1.25 -10.70
C GLN A 50 -7.25 2.04 -11.47
N GLN A 51 -7.60 2.55 -12.65
CA GLN A 51 -6.68 3.34 -13.46
C GLN A 51 -6.35 4.67 -12.78
N GLY A 52 -7.32 5.28 -12.08
CA GLY A 52 -7.13 6.45 -11.24
C GLY A 52 -6.15 6.21 -10.09
N VAL A 53 -6.32 5.11 -9.34
CA VAL A 53 -5.42 4.69 -8.25
C VAL A 53 -4.02 4.39 -8.79
N ARG A 54 -3.91 3.66 -9.91
CA ARG A 54 -2.62 3.38 -10.57
C ARG A 54 -1.93 4.66 -11.04
N THR A 55 -2.68 5.60 -11.60
CA THR A 55 -2.15 6.91 -12.02
C THR A 55 -1.72 7.74 -10.81
N ALA A 56 -2.54 7.81 -9.76
CA ALA A 56 -2.20 8.52 -8.52
C ALA A 56 -0.98 7.91 -7.82
N LEU A 57 -0.84 6.59 -7.88
CA LEU A 57 0.37 5.89 -7.46
C LEU A 57 1.54 6.30 -8.35
N ARG A 58 1.44 6.19 -9.69
CA ARG A 58 2.49 6.57 -10.66
C ARG A 58 2.94 8.02 -10.54
N ASP A 59 2.00 8.92 -10.24
CA ASP A 59 2.22 10.36 -10.14
C ASP A 59 2.68 10.78 -8.74
N GLY A 60 2.83 9.84 -7.80
CA GLY A 60 3.38 10.10 -6.47
C GLY A 60 2.44 10.86 -5.55
N ARG A 61 1.14 10.80 -5.83
CA ARG A 61 0.10 11.46 -5.03
C ARG A 61 -0.38 10.62 -3.85
N LEU A 62 0.13 9.39 -3.71
CA LEU A 62 -0.25 8.43 -2.68
C LEU A 62 1.01 7.81 -2.05
N HIS A 63 1.28 8.14 -0.79
CA HIS A 63 2.14 7.35 0.10
C HIS A 63 1.27 6.27 0.70
N MET A 64 1.57 4.99 0.43
CA MET A 64 0.65 3.91 0.81
C MET A 64 1.30 2.90 1.73
N ALA A 65 0.55 2.51 2.76
CA ALA A 65 0.64 1.16 3.26
C ALA A 65 0.01 0.20 2.24
N ALA A 66 0.64 -0.94 2.00
CA ALA A 66 0.10 -2.01 1.15
C ALA A 66 0.20 -3.37 1.83
N SER A 67 -0.39 -4.38 1.19
CA SER A 67 -0.12 -5.77 1.53
C SER A 67 1.16 -6.26 0.85
N ALA A 68 1.86 -7.20 1.47
CA ALA A 68 3.01 -7.87 0.87
C ALA A 68 2.65 -8.50 -0.49
N ARG A 69 1.47 -9.13 -0.58
CA ARG A 69 0.96 -9.76 -1.82
C ARG A 69 0.80 -8.75 -2.96
N LEU A 70 0.44 -7.49 -2.68
CA LEU A 70 0.38 -6.47 -3.74
C LEU A 70 1.78 -6.18 -4.28
N VAL A 71 2.78 -6.06 -3.40
CA VAL A 71 4.18 -5.85 -3.80
C VAL A 71 4.68 -7.02 -4.64
N ASP A 72 4.45 -8.25 -4.19
CA ASP A 72 4.85 -9.46 -4.90
C ASP A 72 4.28 -9.49 -6.32
N ARG A 73 2.97 -9.19 -6.47
CA ARG A 73 2.33 -9.12 -7.80
C ARG A 73 2.90 -8.02 -8.68
N LEU A 74 3.26 -6.86 -8.13
CA LEU A 74 3.86 -5.78 -8.91
C LEU A 74 5.26 -6.16 -9.38
N VAL A 75 6.04 -6.83 -8.53
CA VAL A 75 7.36 -7.37 -8.89
C VAL A 75 7.24 -8.43 -9.99
N GLU A 76 6.28 -9.35 -9.89
CA GLU A 76 5.98 -10.34 -10.93
C GLU A 76 5.61 -9.68 -12.28
N GLN A 77 4.99 -8.50 -12.24
CA GLN A 77 4.66 -7.69 -13.42
C GLN A 77 5.83 -6.83 -13.93
N GLY A 78 7.02 -6.98 -13.34
CA GLY A 78 8.24 -6.31 -13.79
C GLY A 78 8.54 -4.98 -13.09
N LEU A 79 7.80 -4.60 -12.04
CA LEU A 79 8.11 -3.40 -11.26
C LEU A 79 9.46 -3.58 -10.55
N ARG A 80 10.36 -2.60 -10.72
CA ARG A 80 11.66 -2.60 -10.04
C ARG A 80 11.56 -2.01 -8.64
N VAL A 81 11.60 -2.91 -7.65
CA VAL A 81 11.44 -2.58 -6.23
C VAL A 81 12.77 -2.60 -5.51
N ARG A 82 13.04 -1.56 -4.72
CA ARG A 82 14.11 -1.50 -3.73
C ARG A 82 13.53 -1.73 -2.34
N GLU A 83 13.94 -2.79 -1.67
CA GLU A 83 13.33 -3.20 -0.40
C GLU A 83 14.26 -3.03 0.80
N TYR A 84 13.70 -2.60 1.94
CA TYR A 84 14.36 -2.53 3.23
C TYR A 84 13.47 -3.19 4.30
N HIS A 85 13.99 -4.20 4.99
CA HIS A 85 13.36 -4.73 6.21
C HIS A 85 13.94 -4.00 7.42
N VAL A 86 13.08 -3.33 8.18
CA VAL A 86 13.49 -2.53 9.33
C VAL A 86 12.84 -3.07 10.60
N PRO A 87 13.63 -3.61 11.55
CA PRO A 87 13.08 -4.05 12.83
C PRO A 87 12.56 -2.86 13.64
N ALA A 88 11.64 -3.09 14.57
CA ALA A 88 11.19 -2.05 15.50
C ALA A 88 12.39 -1.48 16.28
N GLY A 89 12.54 -0.15 16.27
CA GLY A 89 13.68 0.57 16.84
C GLY A 89 14.94 0.59 15.96
N GLY A 90 14.87 0.00 14.76
CA GLY A 90 16.00 -0.14 13.85
C GLY A 90 16.25 1.05 12.94
N SER A 91 17.36 0.98 12.21
CA SER A 91 17.70 1.95 11.17
C SER A 91 18.31 1.31 9.94
N VAL A 92 18.22 1.99 8.81
CA VAL A 92 18.82 1.57 7.53
C VAL A 92 19.46 2.73 6.79
N ASN A 93 20.54 2.44 6.08
CA ASN A 93 21.07 3.33 5.06
C ASN A 93 20.27 3.12 3.77
N CYS A 94 19.49 4.13 3.42
CA CYS A 94 18.56 4.10 2.32
C CYS A 94 19.15 4.82 1.10
N THR A 95 19.16 4.13 -0.04
CA THR A 95 19.47 4.73 -1.34
C THR A 95 18.59 4.10 -2.42
N LEU A 96 18.45 4.81 -3.55
CA LEU A 96 17.66 4.40 -4.71
C LEU A 96 18.53 4.43 -5.97
N ALA A 97 18.75 3.28 -6.59
CA ALA A 97 19.45 3.19 -7.87
C ALA A 97 18.61 3.78 -9.02
N PRO A 98 19.22 4.15 -10.16
CA PRO A 98 18.49 4.73 -11.30
C PRO A 98 17.34 3.87 -11.82
N GLN A 99 17.49 2.56 -11.75
CA GLN A 99 16.50 1.57 -12.19
C GLN A 99 15.38 1.32 -11.18
N ASP A 100 15.54 1.72 -9.92
CA ASP A 100 14.53 1.48 -8.88
C ASP A 100 13.34 2.40 -9.11
N GLU A 101 12.14 1.84 -9.16
CA GLU A 101 10.90 2.58 -9.42
C GLU A 101 10.12 2.88 -8.13
N VAL A 102 10.19 1.96 -7.16
CA VAL A 102 9.52 2.08 -5.87
C VAL A 102 10.44 1.60 -4.76
N LEU A 103 10.49 2.37 -3.67
CA LEU A 103 11.07 1.94 -2.41
C LEU A 103 9.98 1.29 -1.54
N VAL A 104 10.25 0.09 -1.05
CA VAL A 104 9.41 -0.65 -0.11
C VAL A 104 10.13 -0.77 1.22
N SER A 105 9.49 -0.28 2.27
CA SER A 105 9.93 -0.41 3.65
C SER A 105 9.03 -1.40 4.36
N ARG A 106 9.59 -2.54 4.79
CA ARG A 106 8.91 -3.52 5.64
C ARG A 106 9.22 -3.22 7.10
N LEU A 107 8.29 -2.53 7.75
CA LEU A 107 8.40 -2.04 9.12
C LEU A 107 7.87 -3.10 10.09
N GLN A 108 8.75 -3.84 10.76
CA GLN A 108 8.33 -4.89 11.68
C GLN A 108 7.64 -4.31 12.91
N ALA A 109 6.46 -4.80 13.27
CA ALA A 109 5.67 -4.30 14.41
C ALA A 109 4.75 -5.39 14.98
N PRO A 110 4.43 -5.35 16.29
CA PRO A 110 3.43 -6.25 16.89
C PRO A 110 2.02 -5.78 16.53
N LEU A 111 1.51 -6.23 15.37
CA LEU A 111 0.20 -5.82 14.84
C LEU A 111 -1.00 -6.62 15.37
N ALA A 112 -0.74 -7.71 16.10
CA ALA A 112 -1.80 -8.55 16.65
C ALA A 112 -2.62 -7.78 17.71
N GLY A 113 -3.93 -7.74 17.54
CA GLY A 113 -4.85 -7.06 18.46
C GLY A 113 -4.90 -5.53 18.31
N VAL A 114 -4.25 -4.97 17.29
CA VAL A 114 -4.35 -3.54 16.95
C VAL A 114 -5.67 -3.28 16.22
N GLU A 115 -6.42 -2.25 16.63
CA GLU A 115 -7.71 -1.89 16.03
C GLU A 115 -7.59 -0.84 14.91
N GLY A 116 -6.61 0.06 15.03
CA GLY A 116 -6.29 1.05 14.01
C GLY A 116 -4.80 1.36 14.02
N LEU A 117 -4.26 1.74 12.86
CA LEU A 117 -2.84 2.00 12.70
C LEU A 117 -2.63 3.37 12.05
N ASP A 118 -1.82 4.19 12.67
CA ASP A 118 -1.41 5.48 12.15
C ASP A 118 0.12 5.53 12.04
N LEU A 119 0.65 6.39 11.18
CA LEU A 119 2.09 6.62 10.98
C LEU A 119 2.40 8.11 11.07
N VAL A 120 3.39 8.43 11.91
CA VAL A 120 3.98 9.76 11.97
C VAL A 120 5.34 9.73 11.27
N GLU A 121 5.55 10.68 10.38
CA GLU A 121 6.82 10.92 9.71
C GLU A 121 7.40 12.28 10.14
N GLU A 122 8.69 12.26 10.50
CA GLU A 122 9.50 13.43 10.79
C GLU A 122 10.75 13.40 9.91
N SER A 123 11.00 14.47 9.16
CA SER A 123 12.15 14.58 8.24
C SER A 123 13.13 15.66 8.70
N SER A 124 14.43 15.37 8.60
CA SER A 124 15.46 16.37 8.84
C SER A 124 15.47 17.50 7.80
N LEU A 125 14.76 17.35 6.67
CA LEU A 125 14.59 18.40 5.67
C LEU A 125 13.56 19.46 6.09
N ALA A 126 12.63 19.10 6.97
CA ALA A 126 11.62 19.99 7.51
C ALA A 126 11.55 19.83 9.04
N PRO A 127 12.58 20.29 9.79
CA PRO A 127 12.64 20.08 11.22
C PRO A 127 11.43 20.69 11.95
N GLY A 128 10.77 19.89 12.78
CA GLY A 128 9.59 20.31 13.54
C GLY A 128 8.27 20.12 12.82
N GLU A 129 8.28 19.80 11.52
CA GLU A 129 7.09 19.36 10.80
C GLU A 129 6.84 17.87 11.02
N ARG A 130 5.56 17.52 11.19
CA ARG A 130 5.09 16.15 11.35
C ARG A 130 4.04 15.87 10.30
N LEU A 131 4.30 14.89 9.45
CA LEU A 131 3.29 14.33 8.57
C LEU A 131 2.61 13.18 9.31
N LEU A 132 1.27 13.21 9.37
CA LEU A 132 0.47 12.16 9.99
C LEU A 132 -0.37 11.48 8.92
N ALA A 133 -0.14 10.19 8.72
CA ALA A 133 -1.00 9.31 7.96
C ALA A 133 -1.89 8.50 8.93
N GLN A 134 -3.20 8.68 8.83
CA GLN A 134 -4.17 8.01 9.70
C GLN A 134 -4.84 6.85 8.96
N ASP A 135 -5.38 5.90 9.72
CA ASP A 135 -6.20 4.80 9.20
C ASP A 135 -5.48 3.97 8.11
N LEU A 136 -4.21 3.65 8.36
CA LEU A 136 -3.42 2.84 7.45
C LEU A 136 -3.99 1.42 7.36
N PRO A 137 -4.15 0.86 6.14
CA PRO A 137 -4.47 -0.54 5.98
C PRO A 137 -3.28 -1.42 6.40
N PHE A 138 -3.56 -2.49 7.15
CA PHE A 138 -2.55 -3.47 7.55
C PHE A 138 -3.16 -4.86 7.73
N ASP A 139 -2.33 -5.89 7.68
CA ASP A 139 -2.71 -7.26 8.07
C ASP A 139 -2.25 -7.50 9.53
N PRO A 140 -3.18 -7.69 10.48
CA PRO A 140 -2.83 -7.91 11.90
C PRO A 140 -2.02 -9.19 12.13
N ARG A 141 -1.94 -10.10 11.14
CA ARG A 141 -1.18 -11.35 11.20
C ARG A 141 0.20 -11.28 10.54
N ALA A 142 0.48 -10.25 9.74
CA ALA A 142 1.71 -10.16 8.96
C ALA A 142 2.96 -9.84 9.81
N GLY A 143 2.79 -9.21 10.98
CA GLY A 143 3.90 -8.80 11.85
C GLY A 143 4.74 -7.64 11.29
N GLU A 144 4.30 -7.02 10.19
CA GLU A 144 4.96 -5.88 9.57
C GLU A 144 3.95 -5.01 8.81
N LEU A 145 4.25 -3.71 8.72
CA LEU A 145 3.62 -2.80 7.78
C LEU A 145 4.50 -2.68 6.54
N VAL A 146 3.91 -2.84 5.36
CA VAL A 146 4.60 -2.57 4.09
C VAL A 146 4.30 -1.14 3.67
N TYR A 147 5.29 -0.25 3.75
CA TYR A 147 5.18 1.17 3.42
C TYR A 147 5.92 1.49 2.12
N LEU A 148 5.27 2.16 1.19
CA LEU A 148 5.79 2.42 -0.15
C LEU A 148 6.03 3.91 -0.39
N VAL A 149 7.18 4.22 -0.97
CA VAL A 149 7.52 5.55 -1.46
C VAL A 149 7.98 5.45 -2.90
N GLN A 150 7.47 6.31 -3.76
CA GLN A 150 7.93 6.37 -5.14
C GLN A 150 9.37 6.86 -5.25
N ALA A 151 10.14 6.22 -6.14
CA ALA A 151 11.50 6.66 -6.39
C ALA A 151 11.56 8.08 -6.99
N SER A 152 10.57 8.49 -7.79
CA SER A 152 10.47 9.84 -8.37
C SER A 152 10.40 10.95 -7.30
N LEU A 153 9.77 10.68 -6.15
CA LEU A 153 9.64 11.63 -5.05
C LEU A 153 10.90 11.70 -4.19
N LEU A 154 11.56 10.56 -4.00
CA LEU A 154 12.69 10.45 -3.07
C LEU A 154 14.04 10.70 -3.75
N ARG A 155 14.23 10.27 -5.00
CA ARG A 155 15.47 10.42 -5.77
C ARG A 155 16.00 11.86 -5.92
N PRO A 156 15.18 12.91 -6.11
CA PRO A 156 15.69 14.28 -6.20
C PRO A 156 16.07 14.87 -4.83
N GLN A 157 15.74 14.20 -3.72
CA GLN A 157 16.02 14.72 -2.39
C GLN A 157 17.51 14.59 -2.04
N PRO A 158 18.09 15.56 -1.32
CA PRO A 158 19.47 15.46 -0.84
C PRO A 158 19.56 14.41 0.29
N ALA A 159 20.78 14.17 0.77
CA ALA A 159 20.95 13.30 1.93
C ALA A 159 20.21 13.86 3.16
N HIS A 160 19.42 13.02 3.82
CA HIS A 160 18.59 13.40 4.96
C HIS A 160 18.23 12.20 5.82
N THR A 161 17.66 12.46 6.99
CA THR A 161 17.13 11.41 7.87
C THR A 161 15.62 11.53 7.96
N VAL A 162 14.92 10.40 7.82
CA VAL A 162 13.49 10.28 8.06
C VAL A 162 13.27 9.36 9.26
N GLN A 163 12.51 9.83 10.25
CA GLN A 163 12.01 9.01 11.35
C GLN A 163 10.54 8.67 11.08
N LEU A 164 10.24 7.39 11.05
CA LEU A 164 8.90 6.85 10.96
C LEU A 164 8.50 6.29 12.33
N THR A 165 7.32 6.65 12.83
CA THR A 165 6.76 6.14 14.09
C THR A 165 5.39 5.55 13.85
N LEU A 166 5.23 4.24 14.10
CA LEU A 166 3.95 3.54 14.01
C LEU A 166 3.20 3.63 15.34
N LEU A 167 1.93 3.99 15.26
CA LEU A 167 1.04 4.18 16.38
C LEU A 167 -0.15 3.22 16.27
N ALA A 168 -0.32 2.34 17.24
CA ALA A 168 -1.56 1.62 17.44
C ALA A 168 -2.60 2.56 18.05
N ARG A 169 -3.78 2.62 17.44
CA ARG A 169 -4.94 3.32 17.98
C ARG A 169 -5.72 2.39 18.89
N GLU A 170 -5.97 2.86 20.10
CA GLU A 170 -6.64 2.12 21.16
C GLU A 170 -7.68 3.03 21.83
N GLU A 171 -8.58 2.44 22.60
CA GLU A 171 -9.56 3.20 23.38
C GLU A 171 -8.84 4.10 24.39
N GLY A 172 -8.94 5.42 24.19
CA GLY A 172 -8.28 6.42 25.04
C GLY A 172 -6.97 7.01 24.50
N GLY A 173 -6.49 6.61 23.31
CA GLY A 173 -5.39 7.30 22.65
C GLY A 173 -4.59 6.46 21.64
N SER A 174 -3.32 6.84 21.47
CA SER A 174 -2.40 6.16 20.56
C SER A 174 -1.17 5.67 21.32
N ARG A 175 -0.71 4.47 21.01
CA ARG A 175 0.47 3.83 21.59
C ARG A 175 1.51 3.55 20.53
N GLU A 176 2.75 3.97 20.75
CA GLU A 176 3.86 3.65 19.85
C GLU A 176 4.12 2.14 19.84
N ILE A 177 4.15 1.55 18.64
CA ILE A 177 4.43 0.12 18.44
C ILE A 177 5.68 -0.13 17.59
N GLY A 178 6.27 0.94 17.04
CA GLY A 178 7.50 0.84 16.27
C GLY A 178 8.04 2.22 15.91
N ARG A 179 9.37 2.31 15.85
CA ARG A 179 10.10 3.49 15.41
C ARG A 179 11.24 3.08 14.50
N TYR A 180 11.44 3.80 13.41
CA TYR A 180 12.35 3.41 12.34
C TYR A 180 13.08 4.63 11.81
N VAL A 181 14.37 4.49 11.54
CA VAL A 181 15.20 5.58 11.04
C VAL A 181 15.79 5.24 9.67
N PHE A 182 15.49 6.07 8.68
CA PHE A 182 16.03 5.96 7.33
C PHE A 182 17.07 7.06 7.13
N HIS A 183 18.32 6.67 6.94
CA HIS A 183 19.38 7.58 6.51
C HIS A 183 19.40 7.57 4.99
N HIS A 184 18.63 8.46 4.38
CA HIS A 184 18.57 8.57 2.93
C HIS A 184 19.82 9.27 2.39
N SER A 185 20.42 8.70 1.35
CA SER A 185 21.49 9.32 0.58
C SER A 185 21.28 9.09 -0.93
N PRO A 186 21.60 10.09 -1.78
CA PRO A 186 21.62 9.91 -3.22
C PRO A 186 22.48 8.72 -3.66
N TRP A 187 22.14 8.12 -4.80
CA TRP A 187 22.89 6.99 -5.35
C TRP A 187 24.35 7.40 -5.64
N PRO A 188 25.34 6.66 -5.10
CA PRO A 188 26.75 7.05 -5.23
C PRO A 188 27.38 6.72 -6.60
N GLY A 189 26.79 5.80 -7.37
CA GLY A 189 27.36 5.30 -8.64
C GLY A 189 27.29 3.78 -8.75
#